data_AF-A0A6A6RXK0-F1
#
_entry.id   AF-A0A6A6RXK0-F1
#
_cell.length_a   1.000
_cell.length_b   1.000
_cell.length_c   1.000
_cell.angle_alpha   90.00
_cell.angle_beta   90.00
_cell.angle_gamma   90.00
#
_symmetry.space_group_name_H-M   'P 1'
#
loop_
_entity.id
_entity.type
_entity.pdbx_description
1 polymer ?
#
loop_
_entity_poly.entity_id
_entity_poly.type
_entity_poly.pdbx_seq_one_letter_code
_entity_poly.pdbx_strand_id
1 'polypeptide(L)'
;MTNSFLSDMFNAARDTGRQLIQGRTAESSDDDDQWSDMTSSDGIPSPEKKAGQVADGEQYTTVDEEKDGRALLPYMPSLLGKDLPPCGLEPQVAYGNVNLEIRKCWLYFRGEKSLNDVCRYVEYAIHRQNTLPRDERTPWRRAGVMRYELRWIDYFVRESQITEPLTESELLNRRKESSIPPELGFRCSDKYALHLWEEWQKKKRVPSPILPDVVLSSPDTVVVSPPQSTTDIEEEFQAVV
;
A
#
# COMPACT_ATOMS: atom_id res chain seq x y z
N MET A 1 -1.59 -15.34 -20.16
CA MET A 1 -0.91 -16.26 -19.23
C MET A 1 -0.32 -15.46 -18.06
N THR A 2 -1.13 -14.79 -17.22
CA THR A 2 -0.61 -13.84 -16.20
C THR A 2 -1.38 -13.82 -14.86
N ASN A 3 -2.28 -14.76 -14.58
CA ASN A 3 -3.03 -14.80 -13.31
C ASN A 3 -2.47 -15.74 -12.22
N SER A 4 -1.33 -16.44 -12.46
CA SER A 4 -0.77 -17.39 -11.49
C SER A 4 -0.11 -16.69 -10.30
N PHE A 5 0.62 -15.60 -10.55
CA PHE A 5 1.46 -14.97 -9.52
C PHE A 5 0.65 -14.35 -8.37
N LEU A 6 -0.52 -13.76 -8.68
CA LEU A 6 -1.44 -13.28 -7.64
C LEU A 6 -2.00 -14.45 -6.84
N SER A 7 -2.38 -15.56 -7.48
CA SER A 7 -2.86 -16.77 -6.78
C SER A 7 -1.81 -17.40 -5.87
N ASP A 8 -0.55 -17.44 -6.29
CA ASP A 8 0.54 -18.02 -5.50
C ASP A 8 0.86 -17.13 -4.27
N MET A 9 0.78 -15.80 -4.42
CA MET A 9 0.88 -14.85 -3.31
C MET A 9 -0.35 -14.90 -2.38
N PHE A 10 -1.55 -15.15 -2.91
CA PHE A 10 -2.78 -15.39 -2.13
C PHE A 10 -2.77 -16.72 -1.37
N ASN A 11 -2.10 -17.76 -1.88
CA ASN A 11 -2.00 -19.07 -1.24
C ASN A 11 -0.96 -19.09 -0.11
N ALA A 12 0.16 -18.37 -0.24
CA ALA A 12 1.18 -18.26 0.81
C ALA A 12 0.62 -17.62 2.11
N ALA A 13 -0.33 -16.69 2.00
CA ALA A 13 -0.97 -16.05 3.15
C ALA A 13 -2.03 -16.92 3.86
N ARG A 14 -2.40 -18.07 3.29
CA ARG A 14 -3.50 -18.93 3.79
C ARG A 14 -3.02 -20.03 4.75
N ASP A 15 -1.73 -20.39 4.70
CA ASP A 15 -1.18 -21.54 5.44
C ASP A 15 -0.61 -21.19 6.84
N THR A 16 -0.47 -19.91 7.16
CA THR A 16 0.14 -19.47 8.44
C THR A 16 -0.86 -19.41 9.61
N GLY A 17 -2.14 -19.71 9.39
CA GLY A 17 -3.23 -19.47 10.35
C GLY A 17 -3.65 -20.67 11.21
N ARG A 18 -2.83 -21.72 11.32
CA ARG A 18 -3.26 -22.96 12.01
C ARG A 18 -2.15 -23.62 12.82
N GLN A 19 -1.59 -22.91 13.80
CA GLN A 19 -0.96 -23.55 14.97
C GLN A 19 -0.79 -22.54 16.12
N LEU A 20 -0.94 -23.03 17.35
CA LEU A 20 -0.83 -22.35 18.64
C LEU A 20 -2.03 -21.53 19.15
N ILE A 21 -3.00 -22.22 19.77
CA ILE A 21 -3.49 -21.80 21.10
C ILE A 21 -3.69 -23.06 21.95
N GLN A 22 -2.77 -23.32 22.89
CA GLN A 22 -2.99 -24.26 23.99
C GLN A 22 -2.27 -23.76 25.27
N GLY A 23 -3.06 -23.50 26.33
CA GLY A 23 -2.60 -23.17 27.69
C GLY A 23 -2.20 -21.69 27.87
N ARG A 24 -2.63 -20.96 28.90
CA ARG A 24 -2.71 -21.37 30.31
C ARG A 24 -3.55 -20.33 31.11
N THR A 25 -4.45 -20.81 31.97
CA THR A 25 -5.10 -20.04 33.04
C THR A 25 -4.13 -19.75 34.18
N ALA A 26 -4.14 -18.52 34.72
CA ALA A 26 -3.71 -18.21 36.08
C ALA A 26 -4.41 -16.94 36.57
N GLU A 27 -4.93 -17.03 37.79
CA GLU A 27 -5.69 -16.05 38.57
C GLU A 27 -4.79 -15.00 39.24
N SER A 28 -5.44 -14.07 39.96
CA SER A 28 -4.95 -13.07 40.94
C SER A 28 -4.42 -11.75 40.34
N SER A 29 -4.67 -10.57 40.92
CA SER A 29 -5.36 -10.16 42.15
C SER A 29 -5.74 -8.68 42.00
N ASP A 30 -6.83 -8.28 42.66
CA ASP A 30 -7.11 -6.88 42.99
C ASP A 30 -5.93 -6.31 43.79
N ASP A 31 -5.38 -5.17 43.35
CA ASP A 31 -4.63 -4.25 44.20
C ASP A 31 -4.89 -2.81 43.71
N ASP A 32 -5.64 -2.11 44.56
CA ASP A 32 -6.01 -0.72 44.45
C ASP A 32 -4.81 0.23 44.62
N ASP A 33 -4.88 1.35 43.92
CA ASP A 33 -4.42 2.69 44.34
C ASP A 33 -3.09 2.83 45.08
N GLN A 34 -2.06 3.27 44.35
CA GLN A 34 -1.04 4.19 44.88
C GLN A 34 -0.28 4.89 43.75
N TRP A 35 -0.80 6.04 43.30
CA TRP A 35 -0.05 6.98 42.47
C TRP A 35 0.97 7.70 43.37
N SER A 36 2.23 7.28 43.31
CA SER A 36 3.33 7.95 43.99
C SER A 36 4.07 8.87 43.03
N ASP A 37 3.98 10.18 43.26
CA ASP A 37 4.93 11.17 42.74
C ASP A 37 6.29 10.94 43.41
N MET A 38 7.28 10.47 42.64
CA MET A 38 8.68 10.45 43.08
C MET A 38 9.58 11.03 41.99
N THR A 39 10.04 12.23 42.31
CA THR A 39 11.15 12.93 41.68
C THR A 39 12.47 12.19 41.90
N SER A 40 13.32 12.18 40.87
CA SER A 40 14.79 12.06 40.89
C SER A 40 15.44 10.95 41.74
N SER A 41 15.97 9.93 41.07
CA SER A 41 17.23 9.29 41.49
C SER A 41 17.98 8.68 40.32
N ASP A 42 19.28 8.97 40.29
CA ASP A 42 20.28 8.50 39.34
C ASP A 42 20.49 6.98 39.39
N GLY A 43 20.63 6.40 38.20
CA GLY A 43 21.55 5.30 37.87
C GLY A 43 21.38 3.94 38.55
N ILE A 44 20.91 2.93 37.79
CA ILE A 44 21.36 1.52 37.79
C ILE A 44 20.86 0.84 36.49
N PRO A 45 21.68 -0.01 35.82
CA PRO A 45 21.46 -0.46 34.44
C PRO A 45 20.32 -1.47 34.27
N SER A 46 19.66 -1.35 33.11
CA SER A 46 18.47 -2.09 32.69
C SER A 46 18.82 -3.51 32.19
N PRO A 47 17.99 -4.53 32.47
CA PRO A 47 18.24 -5.91 32.05
C PRO A 47 18.01 -6.11 30.55
N GLU A 48 18.88 -6.91 29.96
CA GLU A 48 18.90 -7.27 28.54
C GLU A 48 17.55 -7.81 28.06
N LYS A 49 16.94 -7.06 27.12
CA LYS A 49 15.77 -7.52 26.38
C LYS A 49 16.14 -8.72 25.52
N LYS A 50 15.55 -9.87 25.85
CA LYS A 50 15.46 -11.03 24.96
C LYS A 50 14.89 -10.60 23.62
N ALA A 51 15.63 -10.90 22.55
CA ALA A 51 15.18 -10.84 21.17
C ALA A 51 13.99 -11.79 21.00
N GLY A 52 12.78 -11.22 21.10
CA GLY A 52 11.54 -11.86 20.69
C GLY A 52 11.46 -11.81 19.17
N GLN A 53 11.26 -13.00 18.59
CA GLN A 53 11.10 -13.29 17.17
C GLN A 53 10.30 -12.23 16.42
N VAL A 54 10.90 -11.79 15.31
CA VAL A 54 10.31 -11.02 14.24
C VAL A 54 9.06 -11.78 13.75
N ALA A 55 7.89 -11.22 13.99
CA ALA A 55 6.69 -11.60 13.26
C ALA A 55 6.93 -11.22 11.80
N ASP A 56 6.84 -12.23 10.93
CA ASP A 56 7.00 -12.15 9.48
C ASP A 56 5.85 -11.33 8.87
N GLY A 57 5.88 -10.02 9.13
CA GLY A 57 5.26 -9.04 8.27
C GLY A 57 6.37 -8.58 7.36
N GLU A 58 6.22 -8.79 6.04
CA GLU A 58 7.07 -8.23 4.99
C GLU A 58 7.24 -6.73 5.26
N GLN A 59 8.27 -6.43 6.03
CA GLN A 59 8.64 -5.09 6.39
C GLN A 59 9.29 -4.60 5.12
N TYR A 60 8.58 -3.75 4.37
CA TYR A 60 9.07 -3.09 3.16
C TYR A 60 10.52 -2.71 3.42
N THR A 61 11.44 -3.49 2.87
CA THR A 61 12.86 -3.21 3.00
C THR A 61 13.02 -1.84 2.40
N THR A 62 13.74 -0.97 3.10
CA THR A 62 14.13 0.34 2.60
C THR A 62 14.97 0.11 1.35
N VAL A 63 14.30 -0.09 0.21
CA VAL A 63 14.84 0.20 -1.11
C VAL A 63 15.43 1.61 -0.99
N ASP A 64 16.49 1.95 -1.74
CA ASP A 64 16.99 3.31 -1.85
C ASP A 64 15.89 4.24 -2.45
N GLU A 65 14.83 4.49 -1.67
CA GLU A 65 13.60 5.21 -1.97
C GLU A 65 13.92 6.64 -2.38
N GLU A 66 15.07 7.15 -1.95
CA GLU A 66 15.46 8.52 -2.17
C GLU A 66 15.87 8.84 -3.60
N LYS A 67 16.48 7.91 -4.36
CA LYS A 67 16.91 8.21 -5.74
C LYS A 67 15.86 7.81 -6.77
N ASP A 68 15.44 6.54 -6.76
CA ASP A 68 14.52 6.03 -7.76
C ASP A 68 13.08 6.49 -7.50
N GLY A 69 12.68 6.59 -6.23
CA GLY A 69 11.34 7.04 -5.86
C GLY A 69 11.07 8.49 -6.25
N ARG A 70 12.08 9.37 -6.16
CA ARG A 70 11.95 10.80 -6.54
C ARG A 70 11.71 10.98 -8.03
N ALA A 71 12.29 10.13 -8.88
CA ALA A 71 12.10 10.17 -10.33
C ALA A 71 10.67 9.78 -10.74
N LEU A 72 9.99 8.94 -9.95
CA LEU A 72 8.62 8.47 -10.21
C LEU A 72 7.54 9.42 -9.70
N LEU A 73 7.86 10.33 -8.75
CA LEU A 73 6.89 11.27 -8.16
C LEU A 73 6.14 12.13 -9.20
N PRO A 74 6.76 12.65 -10.27
CA PRO A 74 6.05 13.42 -11.29
C PRO A 74 5.01 12.62 -12.06
N TYR A 75 5.16 11.29 -12.10
CA TYR A 75 4.27 10.37 -12.82
C TYR A 75 3.21 9.74 -11.92
N MET A 76 3.19 10.10 -10.65
CA MET A 76 2.24 9.53 -9.71
C MET A 76 0.81 9.89 -10.11
N PRO A 77 -0.13 8.94 -10.06
CA PRO A 77 -1.53 9.21 -10.38
C PRO A 77 -2.08 10.36 -9.53
N SER A 78 -2.85 11.25 -10.17
CA SER A 78 -3.48 12.40 -9.51
C SER A 78 -4.42 11.99 -8.36
N LEU A 79 -5.03 10.81 -8.49
CA LEU A 79 -5.85 10.17 -7.45
C LEU A 79 -5.07 10.05 -6.14
N LEU A 80 -3.74 9.85 -6.21
CA LEU A 80 -2.86 9.74 -5.04
C LEU A 80 -2.32 11.08 -4.55
N GLY A 81 -2.85 12.21 -5.02
CA GLY A 81 -2.43 13.55 -4.59
C GLY A 81 -2.53 13.76 -3.08
N LYS A 82 -1.75 14.70 -2.53
CA LYS A 82 -1.69 14.97 -1.09
C LYS A 82 -2.83 15.86 -0.56
N ASP A 83 -3.62 16.46 -1.44
CA ASP A 83 -4.76 17.30 -1.03
C ASP A 83 -5.76 16.50 -0.19
N LEU A 84 -6.15 17.07 0.96
CA LEU A 84 -7.09 16.46 1.89
C LEU A 84 -8.55 16.76 1.46
N PRO A 85 -9.47 15.79 1.64
CA PRO A 85 -10.88 15.99 1.38
C PRO A 85 -11.51 16.95 2.40
N PRO A 86 -12.54 17.74 2.02
CA PRO A 86 -13.24 18.66 2.92
C PRO A 86 -14.25 17.92 3.81
N CYS A 87 -13.73 17.15 4.77
CA CYS A 87 -14.52 16.38 5.72
C CYS A 87 -13.98 16.50 7.15
N GLY A 88 -14.61 15.82 8.10
CA GLY A 88 -14.18 15.82 9.50
C GLY A 88 -12.81 15.17 9.71
N LEU A 89 -12.21 15.43 10.88
CA LEU A 89 -10.83 15.04 11.20
C LEU A 89 -10.60 13.52 11.10
N GLU A 90 -11.48 12.70 11.68
CA GLU A 90 -11.33 11.23 11.62
C GLU A 90 -11.31 10.68 10.19
N PRO A 91 -12.27 11.03 9.31
CA PRO A 91 -12.19 10.73 7.89
C PRO A 91 -10.94 11.25 7.18
N GLN A 92 -10.47 12.46 7.50
CA GLN A 92 -9.27 13.03 6.88
C GLN A 92 -8.01 12.25 7.26
N VAL A 93 -7.87 11.87 8.54
CA VAL A 93 -6.76 11.02 9.00
C VAL A 93 -6.81 9.67 8.31
N ALA A 94 -7.98 9.04 8.23
CA ALA A 94 -8.18 7.79 7.53
C ALA A 94 -7.78 7.89 6.05
N TYR A 95 -8.20 8.95 5.35
CA TYR A 95 -7.80 9.23 3.97
C TYR A 95 -6.26 9.31 3.85
N GLY A 96 -5.62 10.07 4.74
CA GLY A 96 -4.18 10.24 4.75
C GLY A 96 -3.43 8.92 4.92
N ASN A 97 -3.87 8.08 5.86
CA ASN A 97 -3.30 6.76 6.10
C ASN A 97 -3.41 5.85 4.87
N VAL A 98 -4.62 5.70 4.32
CA VAL A 98 -4.86 4.84 3.14
C VAL A 98 -4.06 5.34 1.93
N ASN A 99 -4.12 6.65 1.64
CA ASN A 99 -3.39 7.23 0.52
C ASN A 99 -1.87 7.06 0.67
N LEU A 100 -1.34 7.19 1.89
CA LEU A 100 0.09 6.97 2.15
C LEU A 100 0.50 5.52 1.85
N GLU A 101 -0.27 4.54 2.31
CA GLU A 101 0.03 3.13 2.06
C GLU A 101 -0.08 2.77 0.57
N ILE A 102 -1.09 3.28 -0.14
CA ILE A 102 -1.19 3.10 -1.60
C ILE A 102 0.01 3.73 -2.31
N ARG A 103 0.42 4.94 -1.93
CA ARG A 103 1.59 5.62 -2.52
C ARG A 103 2.88 4.83 -2.31
N LYS A 104 3.11 4.32 -1.09
CA LYS A 104 4.26 3.47 -0.79
C LYS A 104 4.26 2.22 -1.66
N CYS A 105 3.13 1.51 -1.73
CA CYS A 105 3.00 0.31 -2.55
C CYS A 105 3.22 0.62 -4.04
N TRP A 106 2.64 1.71 -4.56
CA TRP A 106 2.80 2.10 -5.96
C TRP A 106 4.26 2.41 -6.30
N LEU A 107 4.96 3.13 -5.42
CA LEU A 107 6.39 3.41 -5.57
C LEU A 107 7.26 2.16 -5.44
N TYR A 108 6.92 1.26 -4.52
CA TYR A 108 7.59 -0.04 -4.36
C TYR A 108 7.52 -0.87 -5.65
N PHE A 109 6.36 -0.89 -6.31
CA PHE A 109 6.20 -1.53 -7.62
C PHE A 109 6.73 -0.72 -8.80
N ARG A 110 7.36 0.44 -8.57
CA ARG A 110 7.92 1.32 -9.62
C ARG A 110 6.92 1.70 -10.73
N GLY A 111 5.62 1.67 -10.44
CA GLY A 111 4.56 1.87 -11.43
C GLY A 111 4.33 0.71 -12.40
N GLU A 112 4.97 -0.45 -12.23
CA GLU A 112 4.77 -1.65 -13.06
C GLU A 112 3.39 -2.30 -12.84
N LYS A 113 2.81 -2.10 -11.64
CA LYS A 113 1.46 -2.54 -11.33
C LYS A 113 0.46 -1.44 -11.65
N SER A 114 -0.70 -1.85 -12.17
CA SER A 114 -1.80 -0.91 -12.38
C SER A 114 -2.23 -0.32 -11.05
N LEU A 115 -2.73 0.92 -11.06
CA LEU A 115 -3.22 1.55 -9.84
C LEU A 115 -4.33 0.73 -9.17
N ASN A 116 -5.17 0.06 -9.98
CA ASN A 116 -6.22 -0.80 -9.45
C ASN A 116 -5.65 -2.00 -8.67
N ASP A 117 -4.63 -2.67 -9.20
CA ASP A 117 -3.97 -3.79 -8.50
C ASP A 117 -3.36 -3.34 -7.18
N VAL A 118 -2.72 -2.17 -7.17
CA VAL A 118 -2.16 -1.58 -5.94
C VAL A 118 -3.25 -1.26 -4.92
N CYS A 119 -4.37 -0.67 -5.35
CA CYS A 119 -5.51 -0.39 -4.47
C CYS A 119 -6.09 -1.70 -3.88
N ARG A 120 -6.27 -2.73 -4.71
CA ARG A 120 -6.77 -4.06 -4.26
C ARG A 120 -5.82 -4.74 -3.28
N TYR A 121 -4.51 -4.59 -3.48
CA TYR A 121 -3.51 -5.11 -2.55
C TYR A 121 -3.63 -4.44 -1.18
N VAL A 122 -3.74 -3.11 -1.14
CA VAL A 122 -3.91 -2.35 0.11
C VAL A 122 -5.28 -2.63 0.76
N GLU A 123 -6.34 -2.77 -0.03
CA GLU A 123 -7.67 -3.22 0.42
C GLU A 123 -7.57 -4.52 1.21
N TYR A 124 -6.95 -5.54 0.63
CA TYR A 124 -6.75 -6.82 1.31
C TYR A 124 -5.99 -6.67 2.63
N ALA A 125 -4.90 -5.88 2.64
CA ALA A 125 -4.11 -5.66 3.85
C ALA A 125 -4.92 -4.98 4.98
N ILE A 126 -5.71 -3.94 4.65
CA ILE A 126 -6.56 -3.24 5.62
C ILE A 126 -7.67 -4.16 6.13
N HIS A 127 -8.32 -4.93 5.24
CA HIS A 127 -9.35 -5.89 5.64
C HIS A 127 -8.81 -6.97 6.57
N ARG A 128 -7.63 -7.52 6.26
CA ARG A 128 -6.93 -8.47 7.13
C ARG A 128 -6.63 -7.87 8.51
N GLN A 129 -6.18 -6.61 8.57
CA GLN A 129 -5.95 -5.94 9.86
C GLN A 129 -7.26 -5.72 10.65
N ASN A 130 -8.39 -5.52 9.97
CA ASN A 130 -9.67 -5.33 10.64
C ASN A 130 -10.21 -6.60 11.31
N THR A 131 -9.86 -7.79 10.81
CA THR A 131 -10.26 -9.06 11.41
C THR A 131 -9.44 -9.43 12.64
N LEU A 132 -8.24 -8.85 12.79
CA LEU A 132 -7.39 -9.08 13.95
C LEU A 132 -7.99 -8.48 15.24
N PRO A 133 -7.81 -9.14 16.40
CA PRO A 133 -8.07 -8.56 17.71
C PRO A 133 -7.40 -7.20 17.88
N ARG A 134 -8.01 -6.31 18.67
CA ARG A 134 -7.54 -4.91 18.82
C ARG A 134 -6.07 -4.82 19.22
N ASP A 135 -5.61 -5.71 20.08
CA ASP A 135 -4.27 -5.68 20.66
C ASP A 135 -3.20 -6.24 19.71
N GLU A 136 -3.61 -6.94 18.65
CA GLU A 136 -2.73 -7.50 17.62
C GLU A 136 -2.63 -6.60 16.38
N ARG A 137 -3.44 -5.53 16.31
CA ARG A 137 -3.44 -4.59 15.18
C ARG A 137 -2.18 -3.74 15.21
N THR A 138 -1.36 -3.91 14.18
CA THR A 138 -0.14 -3.12 14.00
C THR A 138 -0.18 -2.38 12.66
N PRO A 139 -0.09 -1.04 12.65
CA PRO A 139 -0.06 -0.16 13.82
C PRO A 139 -1.41 -0.13 14.56
N TRP A 140 -1.40 0.23 15.85
CA TRP A 140 -2.62 0.45 16.60
C TRP A 140 -3.43 1.60 15.98
N ARG A 141 -4.73 1.38 15.74
CA ARG A 141 -5.64 2.38 15.14
C ARG A 141 -6.87 2.57 16.00
N ARG A 142 -7.34 3.82 16.06
CA ARG A 142 -8.65 4.15 16.65
C ARG A 142 -9.76 3.52 15.80
N ALA A 143 -10.78 2.96 16.45
CA ALA A 143 -11.88 2.27 15.76
C ALA A 143 -12.64 3.18 14.77
N GLY A 144 -12.82 4.47 15.12
CA GLY A 144 -13.45 5.46 14.23
C GLY A 144 -12.66 5.67 12.93
N VAL A 145 -11.34 5.84 13.05
CA VAL A 145 -10.42 5.99 11.90
C VAL A 145 -10.45 4.72 11.04
N MET A 146 -10.29 3.53 11.63
CA MET A 146 -10.30 2.25 10.91
C MET A 146 -11.59 2.05 10.07
N ARG A 147 -12.74 2.44 10.62
CA ARG A 147 -14.02 2.37 9.89
C ARG A 147 -14.00 3.23 8.62
N TYR A 148 -13.41 4.42 8.68
CA TYR A 148 -13.28 5.29 7.52
C TYR A 148 -12.16 4.83 6.57
N GLU A 149 -11.11 4.18 7.05
CA GLU A 149 -10.06 3.61 6.20
C GLU A 149 -10.66 2.57 5.24
N LEU A 150 -11.54 1.69 5.74
CA LEU A 150 -12.28 0.72 4.93
C LEU A 150 -13.12 1.41 3.83
N ARG A 151 -13.84 2.48 4.17
CA ARG A 151 -14.65 3.22 3.19
C ARG A 151 -13.80 3.98 2.16
N TRP A 152 -12.66 4.50 2.60
CA TRP A 152 -11.73 5.18 1.71
C TRP A 152 -11.06 4.22 0.74
N ILE A 153 -10.71 3.00 1.17
CA ILE A 153 -10.11 2.03 0.25
C ILE A 153 -11.12 1.57 -0.81
N ASP A 154 -12.40 1.39 -0.45
CA ASP A 154 -13.49 1.14 -1.42
C ASP A 154 -13.57 2.26 -2.47
N TYR A 155 -13.48 3.52 -2.01
CA TYR A 155 -13.43 4.70 -2.89
C TYR A 155 -12.24 4.65 -3.86
N PHE A 156 -11.04 4.37 -3.36
CA PHE A 156 -9.84 4.29 -4.19
C PHE A 156 -9.91 3.15 -5.21
N VAL A 157 -10.45 2.00 -4.81
CA VAL A 157 -10.70 0.87 -5.72
C VAL A 157 -11.66 1.29 -6.81
N ARG A 158 -12.81 1.89 -6.49
CA ARG A 158 -13.78 2.35 -7.49
C ARG A 158 -13.18 3.40 -8.43
N GLU A 159 -12.49 4.41 -7.91
CA GLU A 159 -11.90 5.47 -8.75
C GLU A 159 -10.77 4.95 -9.63
N SER A 160 -9.96 3.99 -9.15
CA SER A 160 -8.87 3.41 -9.93
C SER A 160 -9.34 2.56 -11.12
N GLN A 161 -10.59 2.11 -11.13
CA GLN A 161 -11.20 1.40 -12.26
C GLN A 161 -11.63 2.34 -13.38
N ILE A 162 -11.68 3.65 -13.11
CA ILE A 162 -12.07 4.68 -14.06
C ILE A 162 -10.83 5.09 -14.84
N THR A 163 -10.37 4.20 -15.72
CA THR A 163 -9.15 4.42 -16.52
C THR A 163 -9.47 4.99 -17.91
N GLU A 164 -10.73 4.92 -18.35
CA GLU A 164 -11.13 5.34 -19.70
C GLU A 164 -11.58 6.81 -19.76
N PRO A 165 -11.32 7.51 -20.88
CA PRO A 165 -11.90 8.83 -21.12
C PRO A 165 -13.42 8.70 -21.13
N LEU A 166 -14.05 9.19 -20.08
CA LEU A 166 -15.50 9.14 -19.91
C LEU A 166 -16.19 9.75 -21.11
N THR A 167 -17.15 9.02 -21.65
CA THR A 167 -18.03 9.56 -22.68
C THR A 167 -18.84 10.74 -22.13
N GLU A 168 -19.27 11.67 -22.99
CA GLU A 168 -20.02 12.85 -22.55
C GLU A 168 -21.29 12.48 -21.75
N SER A 169 -21.94 11.37 -22.09
CA SER A 169 -23.07 10.81 -21.35
C SER A 169 -22.71 10.35 -19.94
N GLU A 170 -21.54 9.76 -19.74
CA GLU A 170 -21.07 9.35 -18.41
C GLU A 170 -20.67 10.55 -17.57
N LEU A 171 -20.08 11.59 -18.18
CA LEU A 171 -19.82 12.86 -17.51
C LEU A 171 -21.12 13.51 -17.03
N LEU A 172 -22.19 13.47 -17.83
CA LEU A 172 -23.51 13.99 -17.45
C LEU A 172 -24.16 13.17 -16.33
N ASN A 173 -24.06 11.84 -16.37
CA ASN A 173 -24.58 10.99 -15.30
C ASN A 173 -23.83 11.20 -13.99
N ARG A 174 -22.50 11.38 -14.05
CA ARG A 174 -21.69 11.68 -12.85
C ARG A 174 -21.96 13.05 -12.25
N ARG A 175 -22.34 14.04 -13.05
CA ARG A 175 -22.81 15.33 -12.51
C ARG A 175 -24.13 15.22 -11.76
N LYS A 176 -24.92 14.17 -12.02
CA LYS A 176 -26.15 13.88 -11.26
C LYS A 176 -25.86 13.11 -9.98
N GLU A 177 -24.78 12.34 -9.95
CA GLU A 177 -24.30 11.68 -8.74
C GLU A 177 -23.81 12.73 -7.74
N SER A 178 -23.96 12.44 -6.44
CA SER A 178 -23.50 13.35 -5.40
C SER A 178 -21.99 13.58 -5.52
N SER A 179 -21.55 14.83 -5.37
CA SER A 179 -20.13 15.21 -5.37
C SER A 179 -19.33 14.49 -4.28
N ILE A 180 -20.02 14.04 -3.23
CA ILE A 180 -19.47 13.23 -2.15
C ILE A 180 -19.56 11.75 -2.53
N PRO A 181 -18.46 10.99 -2.42
CA PRO A 181 -18.45 9.55 -2.63
C PRO A 181 -19.49 8.83 -1.76
N PRO A 182 -20.35 7.97 -2.35
CA PRO A 182 -21.40 7.28 -1.60
C PRO A 182 -20.83 6.31 -0.55
N GLU A 183 -19.63 5.75 -0.78
CA GLU A 183 -18.96 4.82 0.14
C GLU A 183 -18.73 5.44 1.53
N LEU A 184 -18.47 6.75 1.56
CA LEU A 184 -18.14 7.46 2.79
C LEU A 184 -19.37 7.65 3.68
N GLY A 185 -20.58 7.58 3.13
CA GLY A 185 -21.83 7.68 3.87
C GLY A 185 -22.06 9.04 4.54
N PHE A 186 -21.35 10.10 4.11
CA PHE A 186 -21.59 11.44 4.62
C PHE A 186 -22.87 12.02 4.02
N ARG A 187 -23.63 12.72 4.85
CA ARG A 187 -24.75 13.56 4.41
C ARG A 187 -24.32 15.01 4.59
N CYS A 188 -24.10 15.71 3.49
CA CYS A 188 -23.78 17.14 3.51
C CYS A 188 -24.82 17.89 2.69
N SER A 189 -25.53 18.81 3.34
CA SER A 189 -26.48 19.72 2.69
C SER A 189 -25.88 21.11 2.46
N ASP A 190 -24.72 21.40 3.03
CA ASP A 190 -24.05 22.68 2.85
C ASP A 190 -23.48 22.79 1.43
N LYS A 191 -23.95 23.81 0.69
CA LYS A 191 -23.53 24.10 -0.68
C LYS A 191 -22.04 24.42 -0.77
N TYR A 192 -21.49 25.09 0.24
CA TYR A 192 -20.07 25.44 0.24
C TYR A 192 -19.20 24.20 0.38
N ALA A 193 -19.52 23.32 1.33
CA ALA A 193 -18.83 22.04 1.46
C ALA A 193 -18.97 21.17 0.20
N LEU A 194 -20.15 21.11 -0.44
CA LEU A 194 -20.33 20.40 -1.71
C LEU A 194 -19.43 20.96 -2.83
N HIS A 195 -19.31 22.28 -2.93
CA HIS A 195 -18.40 22.92 -3.88
C HIS A 195 -16.93 22.53 -3.62
N LEU A 196 -16.49 22.54 -2.36
CA LEU A 196 -15.13 22.08 -2.01
C LEU A 196 -14.90 20.61 -2.39
N TRP A 197 -15.93 19.76 -2.23
CA TRP A 197 -15.85 18.35 -2.64
C TRP A 197 -15.68 18.21 -4.16
N GLU A 198 -16.40 19.02 -4.95
CA GLU A 198 -16.26 19.05 -6.41
C GLU A 198 -14.86 19.50 -6.84
N GLU A 199 -14.34 20.57 -6.25
CA GLU A 199 -12.98 21.04 -6.53
C GLU A 199 -11.94 19.99 -6.15
N TRP A 200 -12.10 19.32 -5.00
CA TRP A 200 -11.22 18.25 -4.59
C TRP A 200 -11.27 17.06 -5.56
N GLN A 201 -12.46 16.61 -5.95
CA GLN A 201 -12.65 15.52 -6.92
C GLN A 201 -12.05 15.86 -8.29
N LYS A 202 -12.23 17.09 -8.75
CA LYS A 202 -11.65 17.57 -10.01
C LYS A 202 -10.13 17.45 -10.02
N LYS A 203 -9.47 17.71 -8.88
CA LYS A 203 -8.01 17.52 -8.74
C LYS A 203 -7.61 16.03 -8.75
N LYS A 204 -8.42 15.14 -8.17
CA LYS A 204 -8.13 13.70 -8.11
C LYS A 204 -8.35 12.94 -9.41
N ARG A 205 -9.14 13.50 -10.33
CA ARG A 205 -9.51 12.87 -11.61
C ARG A 205 -8.77 13.47 -12.81
N VAL A 206 -7.71 14.23 -12.57
CA VAL A 206 -6.82 14.68 -13.64
C VAL A 206 -6.16 13.44 -14.26
N PRO A 207 -6.10 13.29 -15.59
CA PRO A 207 -5.44 12.15 -16.22
C PRO A 207 -4.04 11.93 -15.65
N SER A 208 -3.73 10.67 -15.34
CA SER A 208 -2.41 10.32 -14.81
C SER A 208 -1.35 10.57 -15.88
N PRO A 209 -0.19 11.16 -15.53
CA PRO A 209 0.91 11.31 -16.47
C PRO A 209 1.38 9.92 -16.93
N ILE A 210 1.73 9.80 -18.21
CA ILE A 210 2.22 8.55 -18.79
C ILE A 210 3.68 8.36 -18.36
N LEU A 211 3.99 7.22 -17.75
CA LEU A 211 5.36 6.81 -17.42
C LEU A 211 6.12 6.53 -18.72
N PRO A 212 7.27 7.19 -18.98
CA PRO A 212 8.09 6.87 -20.13
C PRO A 212 8.79 5.52 -19.93
N ASP A 213 8.76 4.67 -20.96
CA ASP A 213 9.37 3.32 -20.97
C ASP A 213 10.86 3.31 -20.57
N VAL A 214 11.55 4.44 -20.79
CA VAL A 214 12.97 4.63 -20.45
C VAL A 214 13.24 4.56 -18.94
N VAL A 215 12.26 4.89 -18.09
CA VAL A 215 12.45 4.89 -16.63
C VAL A 215 12.34 3.47 -16.04
N LEU A 216 11.67 2.55 -16.74
CA LEU A 216 11.51 1.15 -16.31
C LEU A 216 12.70 0.27 -16.73
N SER A 217 13.49 0.73 -17.70
CA SER A 217 14.69 0.03 -18.16
C SER A 217 15.88 0.41 -17.29
N SER A 218 16.05 -0.27 -16.15
CA SER A 218 17.27 -0.12 -15.35
C SER A 218 18.52 -0.50 -16.19
N PRO A 219 19.61 0.28 -16.15
CA PRO A 219 20.76 0.14 -17.05
C PRO A 219 21.73 -1.03 -16.75
N ASP A 220 21.43 -1.94 -15.82
CA ASP A 220 22.37 -3.00 -15.39
C ASP A 220 22.18 -4.36 -16.08
N THR A 221 21.43 -4.41 -17.20
CA THR A 221 21.61 -5.54 -18.10
C THR A 221 22.93 -5.34 -18.85
N VAL A 222 24.04 -5.64 -18.17
CA VAL A 222 25.29 -5.95 -18.84
C VAL A 222 24.95 -7.11 -19.77
N VAL A 223 24.75 -6.79 -21.04
CA VAL A 223 24.69 -7.77 -22.11
C VAL A 223 26.08 -8.39 -22.13
N VAL A 224 26.27 -9.45 -21.35
CA VAL A 224 27.41 -10.34 -21.47
C VAL A 224 27.23 -10.97 -22.84
N SER A 225 27.86 -10.35 -23.84
CA SER A 225 27.96 -10.92 -25.18
C SER A 225 28.46 -12.36 -25.03
N PRO A 226 27.75 -13.35 -25.58
CA PRO A 226 28.23 -14.72 -25.56
C PRO A 226 29.61 -14.76 -26.23
N PRO A 227 30.57 -15.53 -25.69
CA PRO A 227 31.88 -15.67 -26.31
C PRO A 227 31.68 -16.19 -27.74
N GLN A 228 32.21 -15.43 -28.70
CA GLN A 228 32.24 -15.84 -30.10
C GLN A 228 32.96 -17.18 -30.17
N SER A 229 32.24 -18.23 -30.58
CA SER A 229 32.83 -19.53 -30.88
C SER A 229 33.67 -19.38 -32.13
N THR A 230 34.99 -19.29 -31.95
CA THR A 230 35.98 -19.47 -33.00
C THR A 230 35.95 -20.93 -33.45
N THR A 231 35.20 -21.21 -34.51
CA THR A 231 35.37 -22.41 -35.33
C THR A 231 36.50 -22.16 -36.32
N ASP A 232 37.71 -22.56 -35.95
CA ASP A 232 38.81 -22.83 -36.86
C ASP A 232 39.57 -24.05 -36.32
N ILE A 233 39.19 -25.24 -36.79
CA ILE A 233 40.09 -26.41 -36.82
C ILE A 233 39.94 -27.00 -38.21
N GLU A 234 40.94 -26.71 -39.02
CA GLU A 234 41.15 -27.18 -40.38
C GLU A 234 41.33 -28.71 -40.44
N GLU A 235 40.78 -29.26 -41.51
CA GLU A 235 41.15 -30.49 -42.19
C GLU A 235 42.66 -30.70 -42.28
N GLU A 236 43.18 -31.80 -41.71
CA GLU A 236 44.29 -32.53 -42.32
C GLU A 236 44.37 -33.97 -41.77
N PHE A 237 43.81 -34.94 -42.49
CA PHE A 237 44.29 -36.33 -42.39
C PHE A 237 44.32 -36.97 -43.78
N GLN A 238 45.56 -37.10 -44.27
CA GLN A 238 45.93 -37.76 -45.51
C GLN A 238 45.68 -39.28 -45.46
N ALA A 239 45.28 -39.81 -46.61
CA ALA A 239 45.17 -41.23 -46.90
C ALA A 239 46.57 -41.85 -47.14
N VAL A 240 46.80 -43.02 -46.55
CA VAL A 240 47.88 -43.94 -46.93
C VAL A 240 47.24 -45.24 -47.42
N VAL A 241 47.42 -45.52 -48.71
CA VAL A 241 47.46 -46.85 -49.33
C VAL A 241 48.68 -46.87 -50.23
#